data_AF-A0A7C6GK34-F1
#
_entry.id   AF-A0A7C6GK34-F1
#
_cell.length_a   1.000
_cell.length_b   1.000
_cell.length_c   1.000
_cell.angle_alpha   90.00
_cell.angle_beta   90.00
_cell.angle_gamma   90.00
#
_symmetry.space_group_name_H-M   'P 1'
#
loop_
_entity.id
_entity.type
_entity.pdbx_description
1 polymer ?
#
loop_
_entity_poly.entity_id
_entity_poly.type
_entity_poly.pdbx_seq_one_letter_code
_entity_poly.pdbx_strand_id
1 'polypeptide(L)'
;MLFIRKIAVIPALTTALLLLTSCSRPPELSEIYDEVVSLIEASYEINEIFFGRGLPTDEGQSDLPGYSLVRVDAKFKSIDEIKAATALVYSEDYREGLYEVAFGGVASFTPGAHSVVKARFIEHNGRLRQDSNTKALISAKRIYDYSSMKIVKPSNARNVNISIDSHLEGSGEILNITLSFVFEDGRWLLNSPTY
;
A
#
# COMPACT_ATOMS: atom_id res chain seq x y z
N MET A 1 33.04 -8.40 -72.67
CA MET A 1 32.04 -8.17 -71.60
C MET A 1 31.72 -9.51 -70.97
N LEU A 2 32.19 -9.80 -69.76
CA LEU A 2 31.57 -10.78 -68.86
C LEU A 2 32.07 -10.52 -67.42
N PHE A 3 31.13 -10.43 -66.49
CA PHE A 3 31.23 -9.85 -65.16
C PHE A 3 32.03 -10.71 -64.16
N ILE A 4 32.93 -10.07 -63.38
CA ILE A 4 33.53 -10.64 -62.17
C ILE A 4 32.55 -10.40 -61.01
N ARG A 5 31.91 -11.48 -60.49
CA ARG A 5 31.14 -11.44 -59.24
C ARG A 5 32.11 -11.49 -58.05
N LYS A 6 32.24 -10.39 -57.31
CA LYS A 6 32.90 -10.35 -56.01
C LYS A 6 31.94 -10.89 -54.95
N ILE A 7 32.26 -12.03 -54.34
CA ILE A 7 31.56 -12.54 -53.17
C ILE A 7 32.17 -11.84 -51.96
N ALA A 8 31.40 -10.94 -51.34
CA ALA A 8 31.77 -10.32 -50.07
C ALA A 8 31.37 -11.27 -48.93
N VAL A 9 32.36 -11.74 -48.17
CA VAL A 9 32.14 -12.48 -46.92
C VAL A 9 31.92 -11.44 -45.81
N ILE A 10 30.72 -11.40 -45.25
CA ILE A 10 30.37 -10.56 -44.10
C ILE A 10 30.71 -11.36 -42.85
N PRO A 11 31.59 -10.89 -41.94
CA PRO A 11 31.77 -11.53 -40.66
C PRO A 11 30.56 -11.19 -39.77
N ALA A 12 29.84 -12.22 -39.32
CA ALA A 12 28.76 -12.09 -38.35
C ALA A 12 29.35 -11.64 -37.00
N LEU A 13 29.09 -10.38 -36.64
CA LEU A 13 29.42 -9.82 -35.33
C LEU A 13 28.39 -10.36 -34.32
N THR A 14 28.73 -11.45 -33.63
CA THR A 14 27.98 -11.98 -32.51
C THR A 14 28.10 -11.02 -31.32
N THR A 15 27.15 -10.10 -31.20
CA THR A 15 26.97 -9.27 -30.02
C THR A 15 26.59 -10.19 -28.85
N ALA A 16 27.58 -10.60 -28.06
CA ALA A 16 27.36 -11.26 -26.79
C ALA A 16 26.65 -10.27 -25.86
N LEU A 17 25.32 -10.39 -25.81
CA LEU A 17 24.48 -9.69 -24.85
C LEU A 17 24.83 -10.24 -23.47
N LEU A 18 25.74 -9.56 -22.77
CA LEU A 18 26.01 -9.76 -21.36
C LEU A 18 24.73 -9.45 -20.60
N LEU A 19 23.86 -10.46 -20.48
CA LEU A 19 22.84 -10.53 -19.44
C LEU A 19 23.58 -10.67 -18.12
N LEU A 20 24.12 -9.56 -17.63
CA LEU A 20 24.51 -9.39 -16.24
C LEU A 20 23.22 -9.60 -15.45
N THR A 21 23.04 -10.83 -14.96
CA THR A 21 22.14 -11.12 -13.86
C THR A 21 22.60 -10.24 -12.72
N SER A 22 21.99 -9.06 -12.62
CA SER A 22 22.19 -8.17 -11.49
C SER A 22 21.66 -8.92 -10.28
N CYS A 23 22.56 -9.62 -9.59
CA CYS A 23 22.42 -9.93 -8.18
C CYS A 23 22.39 -8.58 -7.48
N SER A 24 21.23 -7.93 -7.53
CA SER A 24 21.07 -6.56 -7.11
C SER A 24 21.14 -6.56 -5.59
N ARG A 25 22.21 -5.99 -5.05
CA ARG A 25 22.38 -5.85 -3.60
C ARG A 25 21.28 -4.92 -3.08
N PRO A 26 20.75 -5.15 -1.89
CA PRO A 26 19.91 -4.14 -1.26
C PRO A 26 20.70 -2.83 -1.09
N PRO A 27 20.02 -1.68 -1.10
CA PRO A 27 20.63 -0.42 -0.69
C PRO A 27 21.11 -0.50 0.76
N GLU A 28 21.98 0.43 1.15
CA GLU A 28 22.30 0.61 2.56
C GLU A 28 21.14 1.30 3.27
N LEU A 29 20.88 0.97 4.54
CA LEU A 29 19.76 1.56 5.29
C LEU A 29 19.86 3.08 5.34
N SER A 30 21.08 3.63 5.49
CA SER A 30 21.30 5.07 5.53
C SER A 30 20.92 5.80 4.24
N GLU A 31 20.86 5.09 3.10
CA GLU A 31 20.46 5.69 1.82
C GLU A 31 18.95 5.88 1.70
N ILE A 32 18.17 5.08 2.42
CA ILE A 32 16.70 5.03 2.31
C ILE A 32 15.99 5.36 3.62
N TYR A 33 16.73 5.64 4.70
CA TYR A 33 16.21 5.77 6.06
C TYR A 33 15.06 6.78 6.17
N ASP A 34 15.28 8.01 5.73
CA ASP A 34 14.29 9.08 5.83
C ASP A 34 13.02 8.76 5.03
N GLU A 35 13.19 8.13 3.85
CA GLU A 35 12.07 7.74 2.99
C GLU A 35 11.23 6.64 3.62
N VAL A 36 11.85 5.58 4.14
CA VAL A 36 11.11 4.48 4.78
C VAL A 36 10.45 4.90 6.09
N VAL A 37 11.10 5.78 6.87
CA VAL A 37 10.49 6.37 8.08
C VAL A 37 9.27 7.20 7.70
N SER A 38 9.39 8.07 6.69
CA SER A 38 8.27 8.89 6.23
C SER A 38 7.07 8.04 5.77
N LEU A 39 7.33 6.93 5.07
CA LEU A 39 6.28 5.98 4.67
C LEU A 39 5.60 5.32 5.88
N ILE A 40 6.38 4.87 6.87
CA ILE A 40 5.83 4.27 8.11
C ILE A 40 4.93 5.28 8.83
N GLU A 41 5.37 6.52 8.96
CA GLU A 41 4.58 7.56 9.62
C GLU A 41 3.30 7.91 8.85
N ALA A 42 3.41 8.08 7.53
CA ALA A 42 2.27 8.35 6.67
C ALA A 42 1.25 7.20 6.67
N SER A 43 1.72 5.96 6.84
CA SER A 43 0.86 4.77 6.86
C SER A 43 -0.17 4.78 7.98
N TYR A 44 0.08 5.48 9.09
CA TYR A 44 -0.85 5.56 10.21
C TYR A 44 -2.21 6.15 9.80
N GLU A 45 -2.20 7.28 9.08
CA GLU A 45 -3.45 7.93 8.65
C GLU A 45 -4.20 7.05 7.65
N ILE A 46 -3.48 6.39 6.74
CA ILE A 46 -4.08 5.45 5.80
C ILE A 46 -4.69 4.27 6.56
N ASN A 47 -3.98 3.66 7.52
CA ASN A 47 -4.52 2.56 8.32
C ASN A 47 -5.76 2.98 9.14
N GLU A 48 -5.79 4.19 9.69
CA GLU A 48 -6.98 4.71 10.37
C GLU A 48 -8.19 4.79 9.43
N ILE A 49 -7.97 5.15 8.16
CA ILE A 49 -9.02 5.19 7.13
C ILE A 49 -9.57 3.80 6.84
N PHE A 50 -8.70 2.82 6.58
CA PHE A 50 -9.10 1.47 6.12
C PHE A 50 -9.51 0.54 7.27
N PHE A 51 -8.81 0.57 8.39
CA PHE A 51 -8.94 -0.38 9.49
C PHE A 51 -9.29 0.26 10.83
N GLY A 52 -9.02 1.55 11.03
CA GLY A 52 -9.34 2.28 12.25
C GLY A 52 -10.76 2.81 12.27
N ARG A 53 -10.94 4.01 12.83
CA ARG A 53 -12.27 4.66 12.91
C ARG A 53 -12.78 5.19 11.57
N GLY A 54 -11.90 5.31 10.58
CA GLY A 54 -12.24 5.88 9.29
C GLY A 54 -12.20 7.40 9.29
N LEU A 55 -13.02 8.01 8.44
CA LEU A 55 -13.14 9.46 8.32
C LEU A 55 -14.17 10.01 9.31
N PRO A 56 -14.05 11.28 9.74
CA PRO A 56 -15.04 11.89 10.60
C PRO A 56 -16.37 12.06 9.84
N THR A 57 -17.48 11.64 10.47
CA THR A 57 -18.83 11.66 9.85
C THR A 57 -19.82 12.50 10.65
N ASP A 58 -20.87 12.98 9.97
CA ASP A 58 -22.02 13.64 10.59
C ASP A 58 -23.03 12.57 11.05
N GLU A 59 -22.95 12.19 12.32
CA GLU A 59 -23.87 11.20 12.90
C GLU A 59 -25.34 11.67 12.80
N GLY A 60 -26.23 10.79 12.33
CA GLY A 60 -27.67 11.06 12.23
C GLY A 60 -28.12 11.82 10.98
N GLN A 61 -27.21 12.32 10.13
CA GLN A 61 -27.56 12.79 8.78
C GLN A 61 -27.22 11.72 7.75
N SER A 62 -28.25 10.99 7.32
CA SER A 62 -28.11 9.97 6.29
C SER A 62 -29.27 10.07 5.30
N ASP A 63 -28.95 10.48 4.08
CA ASP A 63 -29.82 10.33 2.92
C ASP A 63 -29.73 8.93 2.30
N LEU A 64 -28.88 8.05 2.87
CA LEU A 64 -28.62 6.71 2.38
C LEU A 64 -28.54 5.69 3.55
N PRO A 65 -29.59 4.90 3.79
CA PRO A 65 -29.70 4.04 4.96
C PRO A 65 -28.45 3.18 5.25
N GLY A 66 -27.95 3.30 6.47
CA GLY A 66 -26.80 2.55 6.95
C GLY A 66 -25.44 3.08 6.51
N TYR A 67 -25.40 4.31 5.99
CA TYR A 67 -24.18 5.06 5.74
C TYR A 67 -24.27 6.46 6.34
N SER A 68 -23.18 6.90 6.96
CA SER A 68 -23.04 8.24 7.53
C SER A 68 -22.27 9.13 6.56
N LEU A 69 -22.69 10.40 6.48
CA LEU A 69 -22.08 11.37 5.59
C LEU A 69 -20.70 11.79 6.10
N VAL A 70 -19.67 11.75 5.25
CA VAL A 70 -18.35 12.27 5.63
C VAL A 70 -18.43 13.78 5.76
N ARG A 71 -17.85 14.29 6.85
CA ARG A 71 -17.87 15.71 7.20
C ARG A 71 -17.15 16.55 6.15
N VAL A 72 -17.62 17.78 5.99
CA VAL A 72 -17.05 18.73 5.01
C VAL A 72 -15.64 19.21 5.36
N ASP A 73 -15.26 19.10 6.63
CA ASP A 73 -13.91 19.40 7.15
C ASP A 73 -13.00 18.16 7.20
N ALA A 74 -13.48 16.99 6.76
CA ALA A 74 -12.62 15.83 6.57
C ALA A 74 -11.55 16.13 5.52
N LYS A 75 -10.34 15.59 5.75
CA LYS A 75 -9.19 15.75 4.86
C LYS A 75 -9.44 15.19 3.46
N PHE A 76 -10.11 14.03 3.39
CA PHE A 76 -10.45 13.34 2.15
C PHE A 76 -11.97 13.34 1.97
N LYS A 77 -12.42 13.68 0.76
CA LYS A 77 -13.82 13.96 0.41
C LYS A 77 -14.34 13.08 -0.72
N SER A 78 -13.48 12.26 -1.31
CA SER A 78 -13.80 11.32 -2.39
C SER A 78 -13.00 10.03 -2.25
N ILE A 79 -13.47 8.97 -2.90
CA ILE A 79 -12.74 7.70 -3.00
C ILE A 79 -11.42 7.91 -3.75
N ASP A 80 -11.43 8.76 -4.79
CA ASP A 80 -10.23 9.05 -5.59
C ASP A 80 -9.15 9.75 -4.76
N GLU A 81 -9.52 10.69 -3.88
CA GLU A 81 -8.58 11.33 -2.96
C GLU A 81 -7.97 10.33 -1.97
N ILE A 82 -8.78 9.40 -1.43
CA ILE A 82 -8.26 8.33 -0.56
C ILE A 82 -7.30 7.44 -1.35
N LYS A 83 -7.69 6.99 -2.54
CA LYS A 83 -6.86 6.13 -3.40
C LYS A 83 -5.53 6.79 -3.75
N ALA A 84 -5.56 8.08 -4.10
CA ALA A 84 -4.37 8.85 -4.41
C ALA A 84 -3.44 8.95 -3.19
N ALA A 85 -3.98 9.22 -1.99
CA ALA A 85 -3.18 9.25 -0.76
C ALA A 85 -2.59 7.87 -0.43
N THR A 86 -3.36 6.79 -0.56
CA THR A 86 -2.87 5.42 -0.38
C THR A 86 -1.73 5.09 -1.33
N ALA A 87 -1.83 5.49 -2.60
CA ALA A 87 -0.82 5.24 -3.62
C ALA A 87 0.49 6.03 -3.38
N LEU A 88 0.52 7.02 -2.49
CA LEU A 88 1.76 7.67 -2.06
C LEU A 88 2.52 6.86 -1.00
N VAL A 89 1.86 5.88 -0.38
CA VAL A 89 2.40 5.14 0.78
C VAL A 89 2.62 3.68 0.44
N TYR A 90 1.65 3.04 -0.22
CA TYR A 90 1.65 1.60 -0.48
C TYR A 90 1.89 1.27 -1.94
N SER A 91 2.54 0.13 -2.16
CA SER A 91 2.76 -0.48 -3.47
C SER A 91 1.46 -0.76 -4.20
N GLU A 92 1.55 -0.92 -5.52
CA GLU A 92 0.40 -1.30 -6.34
C GLU A 92 -0.25 -2.60 -5.87
N ASP A 93 0.53 -3.67 -5.74
CA ASP A 93 0.02 -4.98 -5.33
C ASP A 93 -0.69 -4.94 -3.96
N TYR A 94 -0.14 -4.18 -3.00
CA TYR A 94 -0.72 -4.11 -1.66
C TYR A 94 -2.01 -3.28 -1.62
N ARG A 95 -2.02 -2.12 -2.31
CA ARG A 95 -3.17 -1.20 -2.26
C ARG A 95 -4.41 -1.73 -2.98
N GLU A 96 -4.28 -2.61 -3.96
CA GLU A 96 -5.44 -3.26 -4.58
C GLU A 96 -6.25 -4.07 -3.54
N GLY A 97 -5.58 -4.82 -2.66
CA GLY A 97 -6.26 -5.51 -1.55
C GLY A 97 -6.94 -4.54 -0.56
N LEU A 98 -6.32 -3.38 -0.29
CA LEU A 98 -6.95 -2.33 0.52
C LEU A 98 -8.22 -1.79 -0.14
N TYR A 99 -8.18 -1.57 -1.46
CA TYR A 99 -9.30 -1.05 -2.22
C TYR A 99 -10.47 -2.03 -2.27
N GLU A 100 -10.20 -3.32 -2.45
CA GLU A 100 -11.24 -4.33 -2.40
C GLU A 100 -11.95 -4.35 -1.05
N VAL A 101 -11.20 -4.30 0.06
CA VAL A 101 -11.77 -4.30 1.41
C VAL A 101 -12.58 -3.03 1.71
N ALA A 102 -12.11 -1.86 1.25
CA ALA A 102 -12.74 -0.59 1.59
C ALA A 102 -13.89 -0.20 0.64
N PHE A 103 -13.79 -0.55 -0.63
CA PHE A 103 -14.69 -0.06 -1.69
C PHE A 103 -15.47 -1.20 -2.36
N GLY A 104 -15.02 -2.45 -2.21
CA GLY A 104 -15.70 -3.63 -2.71
C GLY A 104 -16.79 -4.10 -1.74
N GLY A 105 -18.04 -3.74 -2.03
CA GLY A 105 -19.20 -4.38 -1.40
C GLY A 105 -19.51 -5.71 -2.10
N VAL A 106 -19.83 -6.77 -1.35
CA VAL A 106 -20.21 -8.07 -1.92
C VAL A 106 -21.60 -8.46 -1.42
N ALA A 107 -22.52 -8.70 -2.35
CA ALA A 107 -23.79 -9.35 -2.04
C ALA A 107 -23.67 -10.84 -2.35
N SER A 108 -23.70 -11.68 -1.31
CA SER A 108 -23.75 -13.13 -1.46
C SER A 108 -25.20 -13.59 -1.35
N PHE A 109 -25.65 -14.27 -2.41
CA PHE A 109 -26.98 -14.87 -2.49
C PHE A 109 -26.84 -16.38 -2.36
N THR A 110 -27.03 -16.90 -1.15
CA THR A 110 -27.21 -18.33 -0.92
C THR A 110 -28.71 -18.58 -0.69
N PRO A 111 -29.34 -19.61 -1.30
CA PRO A 111 -30.72 -19.96 -0.97
C PRO A 111 -30.88 -20.19 0.54
N GLY A 112 -31.65 -19.33 1.20
CA GLY A 112 -31.87 -19.36 2.66
C GLY A 112 -30.92 -18.48 3.50
N ALA A 113 -29.92 -17.83 2.89
CA ALA A 113 -29.06 -16.86 3.58
C ALA A 113 -28.65 -15.73 2.63
N HIS A 114 -29.09 -14.51 2.93
CA HIS A 114 -28.63 -13.30 2.28
C HIS A 114 -27.57 -12.65 3.17
N SER A 115 -26.32 -12.60 2.72
CA SER A 115 -25.30 -11.78 3.39
C SER A 115 -24.86 -10.67 2.44
N VAL A 116 -24.91 -9.43 2.94
CA VAL A 116 -24.37 -8.27 2.24
C VAL A 116 -23.20 -7.76 3.06
N VAL A 117 -21.99 -7.90 2.52
CA VAL A 117 -20.83 -7.18 3.01
C VAL A 117 -20.88 -5.80 2.38
N LYS A 118 -21.12 -4.78 3.20
CA LYS A 118 -21.14 -3.39 2.75
C LYS A 118 -19.70 -2.94 2.48
N ALA A 119 -19.54 -2.11 1.44
CA ALA A 119 -18.31 -1.35 1.29
C ALA A 119 -18.16 -0.41 2.48
N ARG A 120 -16.93 -0.21 2.93
CA ARG A 120 -16.65 0.74 4.02
C ARG A 120 -16.94 2.17 3.58
N PHE A 121 -16.58 2.53 2.35
CA PHE A 121 -16.83 3.84 1.76
C PHE A 121 -17.57 3.73 0.43
N ILE A 122 -18.47 4.69 0.21
CA ILE A 122 -19.20 4.84 -1.05
C ILE A 122 -19.39 6.32 -1.38
N GLU A 123 -19.56 6.61 -2.66
CA GLU A 123 -19.99 7.92 -3.13
C GLU A 123 -21.46 7.87 -3.54
N HIS A 124 -22.23 8.83 -3.03
CA HIS A 124 -23.64 8.98 -3.38
C HIS A 124 -23.96 10.47 -3.49
N ASN A 125 -24.66 10.88 -4.55
CA ASN A 125 -24.94 12.30 -4.85
C ASN A 125 -23.69 13.20 -4.77
N GLY A 126 -22.55 12.72 -5.27
CA GLY A 126 -21.29 13.48 -5.30
C GLY A 126 -20.62 13.72 -3.95
N ARG A 127 -21.03 13.00 -2.90
CA ARG A 127 -20.40 13.08 -1.56
C ARG A 127 -19.97 11.72 -1.06
N LEU A 128 -18.84 11.68 -0.36
CA LEU A 128 -18.34 10.50 0.31
C LEU A 128 -19.16 10.17 1.57
N ARG A 129 -19.40 8.88 1.77
CA ARG A 129 -20.07 8.30 2.94
C ARG A 129 -19.28 7.11 3.45
N GLN A 130 -19.39 6.85 4.75
CA GLN A 130 -18.80 5.69 5.42
C GLN A 130 -19.90 4.81 6.02
N ASP A 131 -19.74 3.49 6.05
CA ASP A 131 -20.69 2.59 6.71
C ASP A 131 -20.87 3.02 8.17
N SER A 132 -22.12 3.28 8.57
CA SER A 132 -22.45 3.72 9.92
C SER A 132 -22.09 2.69 11.00
N ASN A 133 -21.95 1.41 10.62
CA ASN A 133 -21.57 0.33 11.53
C ASN A 133 -20.06 0.03 11.51
N THR A 134 -19.26 0.87 10.86
CA THR A 134 -17.80 0.73 10.82
C THR A 134 -17.24 0.58 12.24
N LYS A 135 -16.56 -0.55 12.47
CA LYS A 135 -15.82 -0.80 13.71
C LYS A 135 -14.33 -0.66 13.43
N ALA A 136 -13.62 -0.02 14.35
CA ALA A 136 -12.17 -0.02 14.32
C ALA A 136 -11.66 -1.44 14.62
N LEU A 137 -10.90 -1.99 13.68
CA LEU A 137 -10.18 -3.27 13.80
C LEU A 137 -8.83 -3.07 14.49
N ILE A 138 -8.31 -1.84 14.43
CA ILE A 138 -7.11 -1.41 15.15
C ILE A 138 -7.54 -0.47 16.27
N SER A 139 -7.07 -0.72 17.48
CA SER A 139 -7.51 0.00 18.70
C SER A 139 -6.39 0.80 19.36
N ALA A 140 -5.14 0.64 18.91
CA ALA A 140 -3.98 1.31 19.44
C ALA A 140 -3.01 1.65 18.30
N LYS A 141 -2.32 2.77 18.43
CA LYS A 141 -1.25 3.15 17.51
C LYS A 141 -0.02 2.29 17.78
N ARG A 142 0.59 1.75 16.72
CA ARG A 142 1.92 1.15 16.80
C ARG A 142 2.98 2.24 16.85
N ILE A 143 3.86 2.16 17.83
CA ILE A 143 5.01 3.04 18.02
C ILE A 143 6.27 2.26 17.67
N TYR A 144 7.08 2.82 16.79
CA TYR A 144 8.27 2.20 16.24
C TYR A 144 9.53 2.79 16.87
N ASP A 145 10.49 1.92 17.22
CA ASP A 145 11.84 2.35 17.57
C ASP A 145 12.70 2.38 16.31
N TYR A 146 12.77 3.55 15.66
CA TYR A 146 13.54 3.72 14.43
C TYR A 146 15.05 3.53 14.61
N SER A 147 15.57 3.56 15.85
CA SER A 147 16.98 3.27 16.11
C SER A 147 17.31 1.78 15.99
N SER A 148 16.30 0.91 16.09
CA SER A 148 16.43 -0.55 16.01
C SER A 148 16.44 -1.10 14.57
N MET A 149 16.15 -0.25 13.57
CA MET A 149 15.95 -0.64 12.17
C MET A 149 17.17 -1.39 11.59
N LYS A 150 16.90 -2.51 10.93
CA LYS A 150 17.91 -3.29 10.20
C LYS A 150 17.33 -3.86 8.92
N ILE A 151 18.04 -3.71 7.81
CA ILE A 151 17.72 -4.45 6.58
C ILE A 151 18.03 -5.94 6.82
N VAL A 152 17.05 -6.80 6.60
CA VAL A 152 17.14 -8.25 6.79
C VAL A 152 16.90 -9.00 5.49
N LYS A 153 17.30 -10.27 5.43
CA LYS A 153 17.10 -11.10 4.25
C LYS A 153 15.71 -11.73 4.23
N PRO A 154 15.13 -11.98 3.04
CA PRO A 154 15.67 -11.65 1.72
C PRO A 154 15.52 -10.15 1.43
N SER A 155 16.54 -9.51 0.85
CA SER A 155 16.45 -8.13 0.34
C SER A 155 17.34 -7.99 -0.89
N ASN A 156 16.94 -7.13 -1.81
CA ASN A 156 17.63 -6.80 -3.06
C ASN A 156 17.36 -5.34 -3.43
N ALA A 157 17.84 -4.86 -4.58
CA ALA A 157 17.71 -3.44 -4.95
C ALA A 157 16.28 -2.97 -5.21
N ARG A 158 15.30 -3.89 -5.34
CA ARG A 158 13.88 -3.57 -5.59
C ARG A 158 12.96 -3.98 -4.46
N ASN A 159 13.42 -4.77 -3.50
CA ASN A 159 12.63 -5.24 -2.38
C ASN A 159 13.50 -5.26 -1.13
N VAL A 160 13.10 -4.51 -0.12
CA VAL A 160 13.82 -4.42 1.15
C VAL A 160 12.89 -4.83 2.28
N ASN A 161 13.36 -5.74 3.12
CA ASN A 161 12.71 -6.11 4.38
C ASN A 161 13.46 -5.45 5.53
N ILE A 162 12.75 -4.70 6.37
CA ILE A 162 13.30 -4.00 7.53
C ILE A 162 12.73 -4.64 8.79
N SER A 163 13.62 -5.23 9.60
CA SER A 163 13.31 -5.61 10.98
C SER A 163 13.36 -4.36 11.86
N ILE A 164 12.35 -4.20 12.72
CA ILE A 164 12.20 -3.06 13.61
C ILE A 164 11.45 -3.46 14.88
N ASP A 165 11.90 -2.96 16.02
CA ASP A 165 11.19 -3.08 17.28
C ASP A 165 10.03 -2.08 17.34
N SER A 166 8.90 -2.55 17.85
CA SER A 166 7.69 -1.75 18.01
C SER A 166 6.92 -2.17 19.26
N HIS A 167 6.02 -1.32 19.70
CA HIS A 167 5.00 -1.65 20.71
C HIS A 167 3.69 -0.96 20.35
N LEU A 168 2.58 -1.46 20.89
CA LEU A 168 1.31 -0.75 20.82
C LEU A 168 1.25 0.28 21.94
N GLU A 169 0.70 1.47 21.65
CA GLU A 169 0.46 2.50 22.66
C GLU A 169 -0.36 1.91 23.82
N GLY A 170 0.12 2.13 25.05
CA GLY A 170 -0.47 1.55 26.26
C GLY A 170 -0.05 0.11 26.57
N SER A 171 0.75 -0.54 25.72
CA SER A 171 1.39 -1.83 25.99
C SER A 171 2.87 -1.65 26.37
N GLY A 172 3.35 -2.48 27.31
CA GLY A 172 4.77 -2.59 27.64
C GLY A 172 5.49 -3.70 26.86
N GLU A 173 4.79 -4.43 26.00
CA GLU A 173 5.35 -5.52 25.21
C GLU A 173 6.07 -4.98 23.97
N ILE A 174 7.37 -5.28 23.86
CA ILE A 174 8.18 -4.97 22.69
C ILE A 174 8.11 -6.17 21.72
N LEU A 175 7.77 -5.89 20.47
CA LEU A 175 7.69 -6.84 19.38
C LEU A 175 8.66 -6.44 18.28
N ASN A 176 9.55 -7.36 17.89
CA ASN A 176 10.31 -7.22 16.67
C ASN A 176 9.46 -7.68 15.49
N ILE A 177 9.19 -6.78 14.54
CA ILE A 177 8.41 -7.07 13.33
C ILE A 177 9.24 -6.81 12.08
N THR A 178 8.80 -7.36 10.95
CA THR A 178 9.41 -7.10 9.64
C THR A 178 8.42 -6.36 8.76
N LEU A 179 8.86 -5.21 8.22
CA LEU A 179 8.13 -4.44 7.23
C LEU A 179 8.78 -4.63 5.86
N SER A 180 7.97 -4.83 4.83
CA SER A 180 8.42 -5.00 3.45
C SER A 180 8.22 -3.72 2.66
N PHE A 181 9.22 -3.35 1.86
CA PHE A 181 9.20 -2.20 0.97
C PHE A 181 9.57 -2.65 -0.44
N VAL A 182 8.95 -2.04 -1.44
CA VAL A 182 9.25 -2.27 -2.86
C VAL A 182 9.60 -0.96 -3.55
N PHE A 183 10.53 -1.02 -4.50
CA PHE A 183 10.93 0.12 -5.31
C PHE A 183 10.18 0.11 -6.64
N GLU A 184 9.22 1.01 -6.78
CA GLU A 184 8.30 1.13 -7.91
C GLU A 184 8.28 2.58 -8.38
N ASP A 185 8.29 2.82 -9.69
CA ASP A 185 8.24 4.15 -10.28
C ASP A 185 9.25 5.18 -9.72
N GLY A 186 10.42 4.69 -9.31
CA GLY A 186 11.52 5.53 -8.83
C GLY A 186 11.45 5.93 -7.35
N ARG A 187 10.59 5.29 -6.55
CA ARG A 187 10.47 5.53 -5.09
C ARG A 187 10.20 4.24 -4.32
N TRP A 188 10.49 4.26 -3.03
CA TRP A 188 10.09 3.18 -2.12
C TRP A 188 8.62 3.31 -1.72
N LEU A 189 7.96 2.17 -1.57
CA LEU A 189 6.57 2.06 -1.11
C LEU A 189 6.45 0.90 -0.13
N LEU A 190 5.57 1.02 0.86
CA LEU A 190 5.24 -0.06 1.79
C LEU A 190 4.49 -1.18 1.06
N ASN A 191 4.85 -2.42 1.35
CA ASN A 191 4.26 -3.64 0.79
C ASN A 191 3.87 -4.64 1.89
N SER A 192 3.53 -4.12 3.08
CA SER A 192 3.16 -4.92 4.25
C SER A 192 2.25 -4.12 5.18
N PRO A 193 1.42 -4.77 6.02
CA PRO A 193 0.67 -4.08 7.06
C PRO A 193 1.61 -3.42 8.09
N THR A 194 1.19 -2.29 8.64
CA THR A 194 1.94 -1.50 9.64
C THR A 194 1.15 -1.27 10.95
N TYR A 195 0.00 -1.92 11.10
CA TYR A 195 -0.86 -1.82 12.27
C TYR A 195 -0.72 -3.03 13.20
#